data_AF-A0A7C1C7A0-F1
#
_entry.id   AF-A0A7C1C7A0-F1
#
_cell.length_a   1.000
_cell.length_b   1.000
_cell.length_c   1.000
_cell.angle_alpha   90.00
_cell.angle_beta   90.00
_cell.angle_gamma   90.00
#
_symmetry.space_group_name_H-M   'P 1'
#
loop_
_entity.id
_entity.type
_entity.pdbx_description
1 polymer ?
#
loop_
_entity_poly.entity_id
_entity_poly.type
_entity_poly.pdbx_seq_one_letter_code
_entity_poly.pdbx_strand_id
1 'polypeptide(L)'
;MNIRSGDVSSMTFKASIQVDMGEISLDGQMLIVLMELDGKRNAALIAQAVGMGMTEISVIISKLLGRHLIKVAEQDQPVLGQDFFDFLIDQLSVIVGPISQLLLEDAAREIGQGSASIPKMRAAELIDLIARQIPEENQRLLFIQSMMQKLKGI
;
A
#
# COMPACT_ATOMS: atom_id res chain seq x y z
N MET A 1 17.63 -10.23 1.48
CA MET A 1 16.68 -10.25 2.61
C MET A 1 16.60 -11.69 3.12
N ASN A 2 16.90 -11.96 4.38
CA ASN A 2 16.96 -13.32 4.91
C ASN A 2 15.61 -13.64 5.58
N ILE A 3 14.62 -14.04 4.79
CA ILE A 3 13.26 -14.33 5.29
C ILE A 3 13.25 -15.77 5.79
N ARG A 4 12.96 -15.98 7.08
CA ARG A 4 12.84 -17.33 7.66
C ARG A 4 11.56 -17.99 7.16
N SER A 5 11.58 -19.30 6.91
CA SER A 5 10.42 -20.05 6.34
C SER A 5 9.13 -19.93 7.16
N GLY A 6 9.23 -19.64 8.47
CA GLY A 6 8.06 -19.36 9.32
C GLY A 6 7.35 -18.05 8.95
N ASP A 7 8.11 -17.00 8.62
CA ASP A 7 7.58 -15.68 8.28
C ASP A 7 6.98 -15.65 6.86
N VAL A 8 7.52 -16.43 5.92
CA VAL A 8 7.03 -16.48 4.52
C VAL A 8 5.59 -17.04 4.44
N SER A 9 5.24 -17.98 5.33
CA SER A 9 3.99 -18.76 5.25
C SER A 9 2.72 -17.90 5.27
N SER A 10 2.71 -16.82 6.06
CA SER A 10 1.59 -15.91 6.23
C SER A 10 1.62 -14.72 5.27
N MET A 11 2.71 -14.55 4.51
CA MET A 11 2.88 -13.43 3.59
C MET A 11 2.12 -13.67 2.29
N THR A 12 1.49 -12.60 1.81
CA THR A 12 0.84 -12.54 0.51
C THR A 12 1.77 -11.88 -0.49
N PHE A 13 1.79 -12.36 -1.72
CA PHE A 13 2.66 -11.83 -2.77
C PHE A 13 1.83 -11.58 -4.03
N LYS A 14 2.20 -10.55 -4.80
CA LYS A 14 1.62 -10.23 -6.10
C LYS A 14 2.68 -10.16 -7.18
N ALA A 15 2.35 -10.60 -8.39
CA ALA A 15 3.20 -10.42 -9.55
C ALA A 15 3.49 -8.92 -9.80
N SER A 16 4.71 -8.62 -10.24
CA SER A 16 5.20 -7.27 -10.54
C SER A 16 5.95 -7.26 -11.87
N ILE A 17 5.45 -8.00 -12.85
CA ILE A 17 6.06 -8.13 -14.18
C ILE A 17 5.84 -6.82 -14.93
N GLN A 18 6.90 -6.04 -15.15
CA GLN A 18 6.86 -4.89 -16.04
C GLN A 18 7.01 -5.37 -17.48
N VAL A 19 6.21 -4.81 -18.39
CA VAL A 19 6.09 -5.24 -19.81
C VAL A 19 7.42 -5.11 -20.59
N ASP A 20 8.39 -4.34 -20.07
CA ASP A 20 9.71 -4.10 -20.70
C ASP A 20 10.86 -4.98 -20.18
N MET A 21 10.59 -5.96 -19.30
CA MET A 21 11.64 -6.92 -18.95
C MET A 21 11.78 -7.93 -20.10
N GLY A 22 12.96 -7.99 -20.73
CA GLY A 22 13.27 -8.92 -21.83
C GLY A 22 13.08 -10.41 -21.50
N GLU A 23 13.64 -11.32 -22.30
CA GLU A 23 13.48 -12.77 -22.09
C GLU A 23 14.05 -13.24 -20.74
N ILE A 24 13.22 -13.29 -19.70
CA ILE A 24 13.58 -13.86 -18.40
C ILE A 24 13.40 -15.37 -18.48
N SER A 25 14.51 -16.12 -18.39
CA SER A 25 14.46 -17.57 -18.27
C SER A 25 13.86 -17.98 -16.92
N LEU A 26 12.60 -18.40 -16.95
CA LEU A 26 11.87 -18.99 -15.83
C LEU A 26 11.78 -20.50 -16.00
N ASP A 27 12.01 -21.25 -14.93
CA ASP A 27 11.73 -22.68 -14.92
C ASP A 27 10.21 -22.93 -14.75
N GLY A 28 9.77 -24.15 -15.07
CA GLY A 28 8.34 -24.49 -15.04
C GLY A 28 7.69 -24.31 -13.66
N GLN A 29 8.43 -24.56 -12.58
CA GLN A 29 7.93 -24.39 -11.22
C GLN A 29 7.75 -22.91 -10.85
N MET A 30 8.68 -22.05 -11.26
CA MET A 30 8.55 -20.60 -11.09
C MET A 30 7.34 -20.04 -11.83
N LEU A 31 7.08 -20.50 -13.06
CA LEU A 31 5.92 -20.07 -13.83
C LEU A 31 4.62 -20.47 -13.14
N ILE A 32 4.52 -21.72 -12.68
CA ILE A 32 3.34 -22.21 -11.96
C ILE A 32 3.08 -21.37 -10.70
N VAL A 33 4.11 -21.14 -9.88
CA VAL A 33 3.95 -20.31 -8.68
C VAL A 33 3.57 -18.88 -9.04
N LEU A 34 4.21 -18.29 -10.05
CA LEU A 34 3.94 -16.92 -10.49
C LEU A 34 2.48 -16.71 -10.93
N MET A 35 1.89 -17.69 -11.63
CA MET A 35 0.49 -17.65 -12.05
C MET A 35 -0.50 -17.70 -10.88
N GLU A 36 -0.10 -18.32 -9.75
CA GLU A 36 -0.94 -18.42 -8.56
C GLU A 36 -0.86 -17.18 -7.65
N LEU A 37 0.12 -16.29 -7.83
CA LEU A 37 0.31 -15.07 -7.03
C LEU A 37 -0.66 -13.95 -7.45
N ASP A 38 -1.89 -14.06 -6.95
CA ASP A 38 -3.00 -13.13 -7.18
C ASP A 38 -3.02 -11.91 -6.23
N GLY A 39 -2.08 -11.83 -5.28
CA GLY A 39 -2.05 -10.79 -4.27
C GLY A 39 -3.08 -10.96 -3.15
N LYS A 40 -3.79 -12.08 -3.09
CA LYS A 40 -4.82 -12.41 -2.08
C LYS A 40 -4.44 -13.62 -1.24
N ARG A 41 -3.88 -14.66 -1.87
CA ARG A 41 -3.49 -15.90 -1.20
C ARG A 41 -2.08 -15.80 -0.62
N ASN A 42 -1.93 -16.27 0.62
CA ASN A 42 -0.61 -16.35 1.25
C ASN A 42 0.22 -17.53 0.70
N ALA A 43 1.52 -17.53 0.97
CA ALA A 43 2.44 -18.54 0.46
C ALA A 43 2.05 -19.98 0.87
N ALA A 44 1.46 -20.18 2.05
CA ALA A 44 1.03 -21.50 2.49
C ALA A 44 -0.15 -22.05 1.67
N LEU A 45 -1.13 -21.21 1.34
CA LEU A 45 -2.26 -21.58 0.47
C LEU A 45 -1.79 -21.86 -0.96
N ILE A 46 -0.83 -21.08 -1.45
CA ILE A 46 -0.23 -21.30 -2.77
C ILE A 46 0.54 -22.62 -2.80
N ALA A 47 1.37 -22.91 -1.79
CA ALA A 47 2.10 -24.16 -1.67
C ALA A 47 1.16 -25.39 -1.71
N GLN A 48 0.02 -25.32 -1.01
CA GLN A 48 -0.99 -26.37 -1.10
C GLN A 48 -1.62 -26.49 -2.49
N ALA A 49 -1.94 -25.37 -3.14
CA ALA A 49 -2.55 -25.36 -4.47
C ALA A 49 -1.64 -25.96 -5.54
N VAL A 50 -0.33 -25.72 -5.47
CA VAL A 50 0.65 -26.23 -6.45
C VAL A 50 1.28 -27.57 -6.03
N GLY A 51 0.90 -28.13 -4.88
CA GLY A 51 1.42 -29.40 -4.37
C GLY A 51 2.88 -29.36 -3.91
N MET A 52 3.38 -28.19 -3.50
CA MET A 52 4.77 -27.99 -3.07
C MET A 52 4.92 -27.92 -1.54
N GLY A 53 6.09 -28.32 -1.04
CA GLY A 53 6.45 -28.15 0.37
C GLY A 53 6.83 -26.71 0.71
N MET A 54 6.71 -26.32 1.98
CA MET A 54 7.06 -24.95 2.42
C MET A 54 8.54 -24.56 2.21
N THR A 55 9.45 -25.54 2.24
CA THR A 55 10.87 -25.29 1.91
C THR A 55 11.04 -24.92 0.44
N GLU A 56 10.35 -25.63 -0.45
CA GLU A 56 10.39 -25.43 -1.90
C GLU A 56 9.77 -24.08 -2.28
N ILE A 57 8.59 -23.75 -1.73
CA ILE A 57 7.93 -22.47 -2.01
C ILE A 57 8.77 -21.28 -1.53
N SER A 58 9.43 -21.40 -0.37
CA SER A 58 10.28 -20.34 0.18
C SER A 58 11.48 -20.06 -0.73
N VAL A 59 12.08 -21.10 -1.32
CA VAL A 59 13.17 -20.98 -2.29
C VAL A 59 12.67 -20.30 -3.57
N ILE A 60 11.52 -20.70 -4.08
CA ILE A 60 10.94 -20.11 -5.31
C ILE A 60 10.59 -18.64 -5.09
N ILE A 61 9.88 -18.31 -4.01
CA ILE A 61 9.54 -16.92 -3.63
C ILE A 61 10.81 -16.07 -3.48
N SER A 62 11.86 -16.58 -2.84
CA SER A 62 13.13 -15.86 -2.70
C SER A 62 13.79 -15.57 -4.05
N LYS A 63 13.74 -16.52 -4.99
CA LYS A 63 14.26 -16.34 -6.35
C LYS A 63 13.43 -15.32 -7.14
N LEU A 64 12.10 -15.38 -7.05
CA LEU A 64 11.20 -14.44 -7.72
C LEU A 64 11.33 -13.01 -7.17
N LEU A 65 11.47 -12.85 -5.84
CA LEU A 65 11.76 -11.56 -5.19
C LEU A 65 13.11 -11.01 -5.63
N GLY A 66 14.16 -11.83 -5.63
CA GLY A 66 15.50 -11.42 -6.06
C GLY A 66 15.53 -10.93 -7.51
N ARG A 67 14.65 -11.46 -8.36
CA ARG A 67 14.46 -11.05 -9.77
C ARG A 67 13.44 -9.93 -9.95
N HIS A 68 12.88 -9.39 -8.87
CA HIS A 68 11.89 -8.31 -8.89
C HIS A 68 10.60 -8.67 -9.69
N LEU A 69 10.32 -9.96 -9.83
CA LEU A 69 9.16 -10.48 -10.56
C LEU A 69 7.88 -10.47 -9.72
N ILE A 70 8.05 -10.44 -8.40
CA ILE A 70 6.97 -10.43 -7.43
C ILE A 70 7.32 -9.42 -6.35
N LYS A 71 6.30 -8.93 -5.66
CA LYS A 71 6.43 -8.10 -4.46
C LYS A 71 5.54 -8.64 -3.37
N VAL A 72 5.88 -8.34 -2.12
CA VAL A 72 4.97 -8.57 -1.01
C VAL A 72 3.70 -7.76 -1.31
N ALA A 73 2.56 -8.42 -1.36
CA ALA A 73 1.30 -7.73 -1.35
C ALA A 73 1.16 -7.18 0.06
N GLU A 74 1.38 -5.88 0.21
CA GLU A 74 0.82 -5.17 1.36
C GLU A 74 -0.64 -5.59 1.42
N GLN A 75 -1.03 -6.21 2.54
CA GLN A 75 -2.39 -6.70 2.73
C GLN A 75 -3.37 -5.60 2.33
N ASP A 76 -4.55 -5.97 1.80
CA ASP A 76 -5.68 -5.08 1.50
C ASP A 76 -6.08 -4.31 2.78
N GLN A 77 -5.25 -3.36 3.19
CA GLN A 77 -5.54 -2.43 4.24
C GLN A 77 -6.61 -1.54 3.64
N PRO A 78 -7.72 -1.34 4.35
CA PRO A 78 -8.75 -0.44 3.87
C PRO A 78 -8.08 0.91 3.59
N VAL A 79 -8.26 1.40 2.37
CA VAL A 79 -7.69 2.67 1.91
C VAL A 79 -8.67 3.81 2.17
N LEU A 80 -8.17 5.03 2.21
CA LEU A 80 -9.01 6.22 2.26
C LEU A 80 -9.83 6.32 0.97
N GLY A 81 -11.13 6.51 1.12
CA GLY A 81 -12.06 6.69 0.02
C GLY A 81 -12.00 8.11 -0.54
N GLN A 82 -12.50 8.28 -1.77
CA GLN A 82 -12.62 9.59 -2.39
C GLN A 82 -13.44 10.57 -1.53
N ASP A 83 -14.48 10.07 -0.85
CA ASP A 83 -15.34 10.87 0.03
C ASP A 83 -14.60 11.49 1.22
N PHE A 84 -13.50 10.87 1.66
CA PHE A 84 -12.62 11.43 2.68
C PHE A 84 -11.77 12.56 2.10
N PHE A 85 -11.20 12.36 0.91
CA PHE A 85 -10.38 13.37 0.25
C PHE A 85 -11.19 14.59 -0.16
N ASP A 86 -12.41 14.41 -0.67
CA ASP A 86 -13.33 15.50 -1.01
C ASP A 86 -13.63 16.35 0.22
N PHE A 87 -13.99 15.68 1.34
CA PHE A 87 -14.22 16.37 2.62
C PHE A 87 -12.97 17.11 3.11
N LEU A 88 -11.80 16.48 3.02
CA LEU A 88 -10.54 17.09 3.41
C LEU A 88 -10.26 18.35 2.59
N ILE A 89 -10.41 18.29 1.27
CA ILE A 89 -10.23 19.43 0.36
C ILE A 89 -11.21 20.54 0.72
N ASP A 90 -12.49 20.22 0.98
CA ASP A 90 -13.49 21.21 1.35
C ASP A 90 -13.10 21.95 2.64
N GLN A 91 -12.71 21.21 3.68
CA GLN A 91 -12.27 21.81 4.95
C GLN A 91 -10.99 22.64 4.79
N LEU A 92 -10.02 22.14 4.03
CA LEU A 92 -8.74 22.81 3.82
C LEU A 92 -8.90 24.07 2.95
N SER A 93 -9.78 24.04 1.94
CA SER A 93 -10.03 25.16 1.03
C SER A 93 -10.61 26.38 1.73
N VAL A 94 -11.37 26.20 2.81
CA VAL A 94 -11.88 27.31 3.64
C VAL A 94 -10.74 28.07 4.32
N ILE A 95 -9.60 27.42 4.56
CA ILE A 95 -8.48 27.94 5.34
C ILE A 95 -7.40 28.52 4.43
N VAL A 96 -6.93 27.72 3.45
CA VAL A 96 -5.80 28.09 2.57
C VAL A 96 -6.23 28.44 1.15
N GLY A 97 -7.53 28.34 0.84
CA GLY A 97 -8.05 28.63 -0.49
C GLY A 97 -7.73 27.55 -1.52
N PRO A 98 -7.64 27.90 -2.81
CA PRO A 98 -7.54 26.94 -3.92
C PRO A 98 -6.22 26.13 -3.95
N ILE A 99 -5.22 26.53 -3.17
CA ILE A 99 -3.96 25.78 -3.05
C ILE A 99 -4.12 24.48 -2.27
N SER A 100 -5.25 24.26 -1.60
CA SER A 100 -5.59 23.05 -0.83
C SER A 100 -5.33 21.75 -1.59
N GLN A 101 -5.65 21.72 -2.89
CA GLN A 101 -5.42 20.56 -3.75
C GLN A 101 -3.94 20.23 -3.87
N LEU A 102 -3.10 21.23 -4.13
CA LEU A 102 -1.65 21.04 -4.24
C LEU A 102 -1.05 20.56 -2.89
N LEU A 103 -1.48 21.15 -1.78
CA LEU A 103 -1.00 20.74 -0.45
C LEU A 103 -1.38 19.30 -0.11
N LEU A 104 -2.59 18.88 -0.49
CA LEU A 104 -3.02 17.50 -0.34
C LEU A 104 -2.19 16.57 -1.21
N GLU A 105 -1.94 16.93 -2.48
CA GLU A 105 -1.13 16.12 -3.40
C GLU A 105 0.30 15.92 -2.87
N ASP A 106 0.91 16.97 -2.33
CA ASP A 106 2.25 16.90 -1.75
C ASP A 106 2.28 16.01 -0.51
N ALA A 107 1.33 16.19 0.43
CA ALA A 107 1.23 15.36 1.62
C ALA A 107 0.88 13.89 1.29
N ALA A 108 0.01 13.68 0.31
CA ALA A 108 -0.35 12.35 -0.19
C ALA A 108 0.85 11.64 -0.84
N ARG A 109 1.70 12.37 -1.55
CA ARG A 109 2.92 11.82 -2.15
C ARG A 109 3.95 11.42 -1.09
N GLU A 110 4.11 12.26 -0.08
CA GLU A 110 5.02 12.00 1.06
C GLU A 110 4.60 10.74 1.82
N ILE A 111 3.30 10.59 2.11
CA ILE A 111 2.77 9.42 2.80
C ILE A 111 2.70 8.21 1.88
N GLY A 112 2.14 8.35 0.69
CA GLY A 112 1.87 7.23 -0.21
C GLY A 112 3.12 6.53 -0.75
N GLN A 113 4.33 7.07 -0.54
CA GLN A 113 5.59 6.54 -1.10
C GLN A 113 5.50 6.31 -2.63
N GLY A 114 4.75 7.16 -3.34
CA GLY A 114 4.47 7.02 -4.77
C GLY A 114 3.28 6.14 -5.14
N SER A 115 2.56 5.57 -4.17
CA SER A 115 1.26 4.91 -4.38
C SER A 115 0.13 5.92 -4.47
N ALA A 116 -0.82 5.68 -5.39
CA ALA A 116 -2.05 6.47 -5.52
C ALA A 116 -3.10 6.18 -4.43
N SER A 117 -2.83 5.23 -3.52
CA SER A 117 -3.75 4.81 -2.47
C SER A 117 -3.13 4.94 -1.08
N ILE A 118 -3.80 5.66 -0.18
CA ILE A 118 -3.35 5.86 1.20
C ILE A 118 -4.10 4.90 2.15
N PRO A 119 -3.41 4.06 2.93
CA PRO A 119 -4.05 3.21 3.93
C PRO A 119 -4.76 4.03 5.01
N LYS A 120 -5.96 3.62 5.45
CA LYS A 120 -6.75 4.30 6.51
C LYS A 120 -5.95 4.48 7.80
N MET A 121 -5.08 3.54 8.15
CA MET A 121 -4.23 3.63 9.35
C MET A 121 -3.30 4.84 9.33
N ARG A 122 -2.97 5.37 8.13
CA ARG A 122 -2.10 6.54 7.95
C ARG A 122 -2.88 7.85 7.77
N ALA A 123 -4.19 7.82 7.92
CA ALA A 123 -5.02 9.02 7.82
C ALA A 123 -4.67 10.08 8.86
N ALA A 124 -4.36 9.67 10.10
CA ALA A 124 -3.95 10.59 11.15
C ALA A 124 -2.62 11.29 10.82
N GLU A 125 -1.68 10.57 10.22
CA GLU A 125 -0.41 11.11 9.73
C GLU A 125 -0.63 12.14 8.61
N LEU A 126 -1.55 11.85 7.69
CA LEU A 126 -1.93 12.78 6.60
C LEU A 126 -2.52 14.07 7.15
N ILE A 127 -3.43 13.96 8.11
CA ILE A 127 -4.05 15.13 8.74
C ILE A 127 -2.99 15.97 9.46
N ASP A 128 -2.05 15.35 10.17
CA ASP A 128 -0.99 16.08 10.88
C ASP A 128 -0.05 16.82 9.92
N LEU A 129 0.37 16.18 8.83
CA LEU A 129 1.21 16.81 7.81
C LEU A 129 0.55 18.05 7.20
N ILE A 130 -0.74 17.96 6.89
CA ILE A 130 -1.51 19.07 6.33
C ILE A 130 -1.76 20.16 7.39
N ALA A 131 -2.07 19.77 8.62
CA ALA A 131 -2.32 20.71 9.71
C ALA A 131 -1.10 21.59 10.01
N ARG A 132 0.12 21.08 9.85
CA ARG A 132 1.36 21.86 9.99
C ARG A 132 1.49 22.98 8.95
N GLN A 133 0.79 22.88 7.82
CA GLN A 133 0.77 23.92 6.79
C GLN A 133 -0.23 25.04 7.09
N ILE A 134 -1.09 24.87 8.10
CA ILE A 134 -2.05 25.89 8.52
C ILE A 134 -1.37 26.85 9.51
N PRO A 135 -1.21 28.15 9.16
CA PRO A 135 -0.47 29.09 10.01
C PRO A 135 -1.23 29.50 11.27
N GLU A 136 -2.56 29.69 11.16
CA GLU A 136 -3.40 30.18 12.24
C GLU A 136 -3.83 29.03 13.15
N GLU A 137 -3.53 29.15 14.44
CA GLU A 137 -3.66 28.05 15.39
C GLU A 137 -5.11 27.62 15.62
N ASN A 138 -6.05 28.55 15.68
CA ASN A 138 -7.45 28.21 15.91
C ASN A 138 -8.04 27.45 14.70
N GLN A 139 -7.76 27.91 13.49
CA GLN A 139 -8.14 27.24 12.24
C GLN A 139 -7.51 25.85 12.14
N ARG A 140 -6.24 25.71 12.54
CA ARG A 140 -5.57 24.41 12.59
C ARG A 140 -6.26 23.43 13.55
N LEU A 141 -6.62 23.89 14.75
CA LEU A 141 -7.33 23.07 15.73
C LEU A 141 -8.72 22.66 15.24
N LEU A 142 -9.47 23.60 14.65
CA LEU A 142 -10.79 23.33 14.06
C LEU A 142 -10.70 22.31 12.91
N PHE A 143 -9.70 22.45 12.04
CA PHE A 143 -9.42 21.50 10.97
C PHE A 143 -9.16 20.09 11.51
N ILE A 144 -8.24 19.95 12.47
CA ILE A 144 -7.93 18.65 13.08
C ILE A 144 -9.19 18.04 13.71
N GLN A 145 -9.97 18.81 14.46
CA GLN A 145 -11.20 18.31 15.09
C GLN A 145 -12.21 17.80 14.05
N SER A 146 -12.44 18.57 12.98
CA SER A 146 -13.33 18.21 11.87
C SER A 146 -12.88 16.91 11.20
N MET A 147 -11.58 16.79 10.89
CA MET A 147 -11.02 15.60 10.27
C MET A 147 -11.07 14.36 11.17
N MET A 148 -10.80 14.53 12.46
CA MET A 148 -10.91 13.44 13.44
C MET A 148 -12.36 12.97 13.62
N GLN A 149 -13.35 13.85 13.48
CA GLN A 149 -14.75 13.48 13.48
C GLN A 149 -15.13 12.67 12.24
N LYS A 150 -14.69 13.09 11.05
CA LYS A 150 -14.87 12.33 9.79
C LYS A 150 -14.22 10.95 9.88
N LEU A 151 -13.02 10.85 10.46
CA LEU A 151 -12.30 9.58 10.66
C LEU A 151 -13.04 8.55 11.51
N LYS A 152 -13.79 9.00 12.53
CA LYS A 152 -14.60 8.08 13.36
C LYS A 152 -15.78 7.46 12.61
N GLY A 153 -16.17 8.06 11.48
CA GLY A 153 -17.32 7.62 10.68
C GLY A 153 -16.98 6.72 9.49
N ILE A 154 -15.70 6.34 9.32
CA ILE A 154 -15.20 5.55 8.18
C ILE A 154 -14.48 4.27 8.60
#